data_AF-A0A7S1ES64-F1
#
_entry.id   AF-A0A7S1ES64-F1
#
_cell.length_a   1.000
_cell.length_b   1.000
_cell.length_c   1.000
_cell.angle_alpha   90.00
_cell.angle_beta   90.00
_cell.angle_gamma   90.00
#
_symmetry.space_group_name_H-M   'P 1'
#
loop_
_entity.id
_entity.type
_entity.pdbx_description
1 polymer ?
#
loop_
_entity_poly.entity_id
_entity_poly.type
_entity_poly.pdbx_seq_one_letter_code
_entity_poly.pdbx_strand_id
1 'polypeptide(L)'
;EDGGELGWSPEHSRSVEATDDEIESKTLPRFLPAFRDGSFVRSMLLLCEEKQIPVLVIVSFVHEGENTQDAIRLATAVAEILELSSTPESIQWRTPSSWKHLLGPPPSCGLF
;
A
#
# COMPACT_ATOMS: atom_id res chain seq x y z
N GLU A 1 -7.79 3.57 41.50
CA GLU A 1 -6.57 3.54 40.67
C GLU A 1 -6.89 2.69 39.45
N ASP A 2 -7.29 3.35 38.36
CA ASP A 2 -7.70 2.70 37.12
C ASP A 2 -6.46 2.42 36.26
N GLY A 3 -6.04 1.16 36.21
CA GLY A 3 -5.05 0.66 35.27
C GLY A 3 -5.74 0.24 33.98
N GLY A 4 -5.71 1.10 32.96
CA GLY A 4 -6.21 0.79 31.62
C GLY A 4 -5.33 -0.28 30.95
N GLU A 5 -5.83 -1.50 30.84
CA GLU A 5 -5.24 -2.55 30.03
C GLU A 5 -5.36 -2.16 28.55
N LEU A 6 -4.23 -1.86 27.93
CA LEU A 6 -4.10 -1.75 26.48
C LEU A 6 -4.52 -3.10 25.88
N GLY A 7 -5.62 -3.10 25.12
CA GLY A 7 -6.28 -4.27 24.53
C GLY A 7 -5.44 -4.99 23.45
N TRP A 8 -4.26 -5.45 23.82
CA TRP A 8 -3.35 -6.24 22.99
C TRP A 8 -3.37 -7.69 23.51
N SER A 9 -4.11 -8.57 22.82
CA SER A 9 -4.11 -10.01 23.09
C SER A 9 -3.09 -10.71 22.20
N PRO A 10 -2.03 -11.35 22.75
CA PRO A 10 -0.99 -12.04 21.99
C PRO A 10 -1.52 -13.22 21.15
N GLU A 11 -2.68 -13.76 21.53
CA GLU A 11 -3.36 -14.84 20.84
C GLU A 11 -4.01 -14.45 19.50
N HIS A 12 -4.05 -13.15 19.16
CA HIS A 12 -4.36 -12.69 17.81
C HIS A 12 -3.11 -12.54 16.91
N SER A 13 -1.89 -12.73 17.45
CA SER A 13 -0.66 -12.44 16.72
C SER A 13 -0.08 -13.62 15.93
N ARG A 14 -0.63 -14.84 16.00
CA ARG A 14 -0.23 -15.94 15.12
C ARG A 14 -1.36 -16.94 14.94
N SER A 15 -1.88 -17.02 13.71
CA SER A 15 -1.91 -18.27 12.92
C SER A 15 -2.99 -18.20 11.84
N VAL A 16 -2.67 -17.58 10.71
CA VAL A 16 -2.97 -18.21 9.41
C VAL A 16 -1.73 -17.91 8.57
N GLU A 17 -0.79 -18.85 8.53
CA GLU A 17 0.15 -18.87 7.41
C GLU A 17 -0.72 -19.04 6.18
N ALA A 18 -0.86 -17.97 5.37
CA ALA A 18 -1.50 -18.08 4.08
C ALA A 18 -0.65 -19.04 3.27
N THR A 19 -1.08 -20.29 3.17
CA THR A 19 -0.44 -21.26 2.28
C THR A 19 -0.78 -20.86 0.86
N ASP A 20 0.14 -21.07 -0.08
CA ASP A 20 -0.06 -20.75 -1.50
C ASP A 20 -1.33 -21.39 -2.09
N ASP A 21 -1.85 -22.44 -1.43
CA ASP A 21 -3.10 -23.13 -1.74
C ASP A 21 -4.38 -22.32 -1.46
N GLU A 22 -4.36 -21.30 -0.59
CA GLU A 22 -5.52 -20.41 -0.34
C GLU A 22 -5.68 -19.30 -1.40
N ILE A 23 -4.74 -19.21 -2.34
CA ILE A 23 -4.86 -18.33 -3.51
C ILE A 23 -5.78 -19.00 -4.53
N GLU A 24 -7.03 -19.25 -4.15
CA GLU A 24 -8.08 -19.41 -5.16
C GLU A 24 -8.12 -18.10 -5.94
N SER A 25 -7.79 -18.17 -7.24
CA SER A 25 -7.69 -17.04 -8.18
C SER A 25 -8.92 -16.11 -8.22
N LYS A 26 -10.03 -16.49 -7.57
CA LYS A 26 -11.27 -15.73 -7.49
C LYS A 26 -11.42 -14.92 -6.20
N THR A 27 -10.62 -15.20 -5.17
CA THR A 27 -10.68 -14.50 -3.89
C THR A 27 -9.41 -13.71 -3.67
N LEU A 28 -9.55 -12.38 -3.64
CA LEU A 28 -8.47 -11.49 -3.25
C LEU A 28 -7.92 -11.92 -1.89
N PRO A 29 -6.58 -11.98 -1.72
CA PRO A 29 -5.98 -12.44 -0.49
C PRO A 29 -6.42 -11.56 0.68
N ARG A 30 -7.32 -12.09 1.53
CA ARG A 30 -7.95 -11.34 2.63
C ARG A 30 -6.96 -10.92 3.70
N PHE A 31 -5.76 -11.51 3.71
CA PHE A 31 -4.68 -11.14 4.61
C PHE A 31 -4.12 -9.74 4.31
N LEU A 32 -4.26 -9.23 3.09
CA LEU A 32 -3.87 -7.87 2.76
C LEU A 32 -4.89 -6.87 3.32
N PRO A 33 -4.47 -5.89 4.13
CA PRO A 33 -5.38 -4.87 4.68
C PRO A 33 -6.20 -4.15 3.61
N ALA A 34 -5.59 -3.95 2.43
CA ALA A 34 -6.25 -3.36 1.27
C ALA A 34 -7.45 -4.17 0.75
N PHE A 35 -7.56 -5.47 1.04
CA PHE A 35 -8.67 -6.32 0.58
C PHE A 35 -9.63 -6.74 1.71
N ARG A 36 -9.56 -6.10 2.88
CA ARG A 36 -10.54 -6.29 3.95
C ARG A 36 -11.87 -5.60 3.65
N ASP A 37 -12.93 -6.08 4.26
CA ASP A 37 -14.25 -5.45 4.16
C ASP A 37 -14.20 -4.02 4.72
N GLY A 38 -14.80 -3.07 4.00
CA GLY A 38 -14.74 -1.64 4.32
C GLY A 38 -13.53 -0.88 3.77
N SER A 39 -12.55 -1.57 3.17
CA SER A 39 -11.46 -0.86 2.47
C SER A 39 -11.96 -0.20 1.19
N PHE A 40 -11.32 0.92 0.81
CA PHE A 40 -11.60 1.59 -0.46
C PHE A 40 -11.30 0.67 -1.65
N VAL A 41 -10.14 -0.01 -1.61
CA VAL A 41 -9.70 -0.89 -2.71
C VAL A 41 -10.68 -2.05 -2.94
N ARG A 42 -11.17 -2.69 -1.87
CA ARG A 42 -12.18 -3.76 -1.99
C ARG A 42 -13.51 -3.23 -2.52
N SER A 43 -13.96 -2.09 -1.99
CA SER A 43 -15.21 -1.46 -2.45
C SER A 43 -15.13 -1.12 -3.95
N MET A 44 -13.99 -0.60 -4.40
CA MET A 44 -13.74 -0.29 -5.81
C MET A 44 -13.70 -1.55 -6.67
N LEU A 45 -13.07 -2.63 -6.20
CA LEU A 45 -13.00 -3.89 -6.92
C LEU A 45 -14.37 -4.54 -7.10
N LEU A 46 -15.17 -4.61 -6.03
CA LEU A 46 -16.53 -5.13 -6.11
C LEU A 46 -17.38 -4.33 -7.09
N LEU A 47 -17.24 -3.00 -7.09
CA LEU A 47 -17.94 -2.13 -8.04
C LEU A 47 -17.48 -2.40 -9.48
N CYS A 48 -16.18 -2.52 -9.72
CA CYS A 48 -15.67 -2.82 -11.05
C CYS A 48 -16.08 -4.22 -11.54
N GLU A 49 -16.11 -5.21 -10.65
CA GLU A 49 -16.61 -6.56 -10.95
C GLU A 49 -18.09 -6.52 -11.33
N GLU A 50 -18.93 -5.84 -10.55
CA GLU A 50 -20.36 -5.64 -10.86
C GLU A 50 -20.55 -4.98 -12.23
N LYS A 51 -19.71 -3.99 -12.55
CA LYS A 51 -19.76 -3.26 -13.83
C LYS A 51 -19.01 -3.95 -14.96
N GLN A 52 -18.41 -5.12 -14.74
CA GLN A 52 -17.57 -5.84 -15.70
C GLN A 52 -16.44 -4.98 -16.29
N ILE A 53 -15.90 -4.07 -15.47
CA ILE A 53 -14.75 -3.24 -15.82
C ILE A 53 -13.48 -4.01 -15.42
N PRO A 54 -12.58 -4.33 -16.37
CA PRO A 54 -11.33 -4.98 -16.03
C PRO A 54 -10.47 -4.05 -15.17
N VAL A 55 -9.95 -4.59 -14.06
CA VAL A 55 -9.11 -3.87 -13.11
C VAL A 55 -7.86 -4.67 -12.82
N LEU A 56 -6.73 -3.97 -12.81
CA LEU A 56 -5.46 -4.47 -12.28
C LEU A 56 -5.16 -3.75 -10.97
N VAL A 57 -4.85 -4.51 -9.92
CA VAL A 57 -4.39 -3.96 -8.64
C VAL A 57 -2.96 -4.39 -8.41
N ILE A 58 -2.09 -3.42 -8.18
CA ILE A 58 -0.68 -3.64 -7.90
C ILE A 58 -0.43 -3.26 -6.44
N VAL A 59 0.13 -4.18 -5.68
CA VAL A 59 0.45 -3.99 -4.26
C VAL A 59 1.95 -4.13 -4.08
N SER A 60 2.55 -3.20 -3.33
CA SER A 60 3.97 -3.24 -2.95
C SER A 60 4.09 -3.27 -1.43
N PHE A 61 4.93 -4.16 -0.92
CA PHE A 61 5.29 -4.20 0.49
C PHE A 61 6.42 -3.20 0.73
N VAL A 62 6.20 -2.29 1.66
CA VAL A 62 7.16 -1.23 2.00
C VAL A 62 7.45 -1.24 3.48
N HIS A 63 8.67 -0.85 3.85
CA HIS A 63 8.99 -0.60 5.25
C HIS A 63 8.33 0.69 5.73
N GLU A 64 8.02 0.75 7.02
CA GLU A 64 7.49 1.97 7.65
C GLU A 64 8.54 3.10 7.60
N GLY A 65 8.08 4.33 7.37
CA GLY A 65 8.91 5.53 7.35
C GLY A 65 8.91 6.24 6.00
N GLU A 66 10.10 6.64 5.54
CA GLU A 66 10.30 7.32 4.26
C GLU A 66 10.18 6.30 3.12
N ASN A 67 9.06 6.33 2.37
CA ASN A 67 8.76 5.38 1.29
C ASN A 67 8.54 6.06 -0.07
N THR A 68 9.05 7.29 -0.24
CA THR A 68 9.01 8.05 -1.51
C THR A 68 9.55 7.22 -2.67
N GLN A 69 10.69 6.56 -2.48
CA GLN A 69 11.32 5.74 -3.52
C GLN A 69 10.46 4.54 -3.92
N ASP A 70 9.82 3.88 -2.96
CA ASP A 70 8.95 2.74 -3.24
C ASP A 70 7.66 3.16 -3.94
N ALA A 71 7.10 4.32 -3.58
CA ALA A 71 5.99 4.92 -4.31
C ALA A 71 6.36 5.25 -5.77
N ILE A 72 7.56 5.81 -6.00
CA ILE A 72 8.07 6.08 -7.35
C ILE A 72 8.26 4.78 -8.14
N ARG A 73 8.83 3.73 -7.54
CA ARG A 73 8.99 2.42 -8.19
C ARG A 73 7.66 1.82 -8.59
N LEU A 74 6.66 1.87 -7.72
CA LEU A 74 5.32 1.38 -8.02
C LEU A 74 4.68 2.16 -9.17
N ALA A 75 4.85 3.50 -9.19
CA ALA A 75 4.37 4.34 -10.27
C ALA A 75 5.07 4.02 -11.61
N THR A 76 6.38 3.79 -11.60
CA THR A 76 7.15 3.34 -12.78
C THR A 76 6.63 2.00 -13.30
N ALA A 77 6.40 1.01 -12.43
CA ALA A 77 5.86 -0.28 -12.84
C ALA A 77 4.46 -0.14 -13.50
N VAL A 78 3.60 0.72 -12.96
CA VAL A 78 2.31 1.05 -13.59
C VAL A 78 2.51 1.66 -14.97
N ALA A 79 3.44 2.61 -15.11
CA ALA A 79 3.73 3.27 -16.39
C ALA A 79 4.28 2.29 -17.43
N GLU A 80 5.10 1.32 -17.03
CA GLU A 80 5.60 0.24 -17.90
C GLU A 80 4.48 -0.67 -18.37
N ILE A 81 3.60 -1.11 -17.47
CA ILE A 81 2.44 -1.96 -17.81
C ILE A 81 1.49 -1.27 -18.79
N LEU A 82 1.36 0.05 -18.66
CA LEU A 82 0.54 0.87 -19.56
C LEU A 82 1.29 1.34 -20.80
N GLU A 83 2.56 0.94 -20.98
CA GLU A 83 3.42 1.33 -22.10
C GLU A 83 3.51 2.85 -22.31
N LEU A 84 3.46 3.63 -21.22
CA LEU A 84 3.46 5.10 -21.27
C LEU A 84 4.84 5.69 -21.61
N SER A 85 5.87 4.86 -21.63
CA SER A 85 7.23 5.26 -22.00
C SER A 85 7.95 4.14 -22.74
N SER A 86 8.78 4.51 -23.72
CA SER A 86 9.62 3.58 -24.47
C SER A 86 10.80 3.05 -23.66
N THR A 87 11.21 3.75 -22.58
CA THR A 87 12.27 3.29 -21.67
C THR A 87 11.96 3.70 -20.22
N PRO A 88 12.10 2.79 -19.23
CA PRO A 88 11.84 3.09 -17.81
C PRO A 88 12.62 4.28 -17.28
N GLU A 89 13.88 4.40 -17.71
CA GLU A 89 14.82 5.43 -17.29
C GLU A 89 14.47 6.83 -17.80
N SER A 90 13.58 6.94 -18.79
CA SER A 90 13.19 8.24 -19.35
C SER A 90 12.04 8.91 -18.59
N ILE A 91 11.40 8.22 -17.64
CA ILE A 91 10.29 8.79 -16.88
C ILE A 91 10.85 9.72 -15.79
N GLN A 92 10.68 11.02 -16.00
CA GLN A 92 11.01 12.04 -15.00
C GLN A 92 9.81 12.31 -14.10
N TRP A 93 9.73 11.59 -12.98
CA TRP A 93 8.68 11.80 -11.99
C TRP A 93 8.79 13.16 -11.31
N ARG A 94 7.67 13.88 -11.23
CA ARG A 94 7.54 15.09 -10.39
C ARG A 94 6.82 14.73 -9.11
N THR A 95 7.46 15.01 -7.97
CA THR A 95 6.84 14.77 -6.67
C THR A 95 5.89 15.93 -6.31
N PRO A 96 4.80 15.65 -5.57
CA PRO A 96 3.91 16.70 -5.07
C PRO A 96 4.64 17.68 -4.16
N SER A 97 4.23 18.96 -4.18
CA SER A 97 4.82 19.98 -3.30
C SER A 97 4.67 19.68 -1.82
N SER A 98 3.62 18.96 -1.43
CA SER A 98 3.40 18.49 -0.05
C SER A 98 4.49 17.53 0.45
N TRP A 99 5.23 16.86 -0.43
CA TRP A 99 6.29 15.93 -0.03
C TRP A 99 7.46 16.63 0.67
N LYS A 100 7.60 17.95 0.48
CA LYS A 100 8.60 18.77 1.18
C LYS A 100 8.45 18.76 2.71
N HIS A 101 7.26 18.42 3.21
CA HIS A 101 6.94 18.43 4.63
C HIS A 101 6.63 17.03 5.17
N LEU A 102 6.96 15.96 4.44
CA LEU A 102 6.70 14.57 4.86
C LEU A 102 7.33 14.24 6.20
N LEU A 103 8.54 14.73 6.45
CA LEU A 103 9.29 14.49 7.69
C LEU A 103 9.09 15.60 8.73
N GLY A 104 8.11 16.48 8.51
CA GLY A 104 7.89 17.66 9.34
C GLY A 104 8.87 18.80 9.04
N PRO A 105 8.84 19.87 9.86
CA PRO A 105 9.82 20.95 9.75
C PRO A 105 11.23 20.44 10.10
N PRO A 106 12.29 21.06 9.53
CA PRO A 106 13.65 20.72 9.93
C PRO A 106 13.83 20.91 11.44
N PRO A 107 14.62 20.05 12.11
CA PRO A 107 14.89 20.19 13.54
C PRO A 107 15.44 21.59 13.86
N SER A 108 15.00 22.17 14.98
CA SER A 108 15.48 23.48 15.43
C SER A 108 17.00 23.46 15.59
N CYS A 109 17.68 24.54 15.20
CA CYS A 109 19.15 24.65 15.25
C CYS A 109 19.78 24.38 16.64
N GLY A 110 18.99 24.38 17.73
CA GLY A 110 19.45 24.04 19.08
C GLY A 110 19.59 22.54 19.37
N LEU A 111 19.35 21.66 18.39
CA LEU A 111 19.52 20.20 18.50
C LEU A 111 20.82 19.68 17.86
N PHE A 112 21.68 20.57 17.34
CA PHE A 112 22.99 20.25 16.76
C PHE A 112 24.13 20.89 17.56
#